data_AF-A0A924JU29-F1
#
_entry.id   AF-A0A924JU29-F1
#
_cell.length_a   1.000
_cell.length_b   1.000
_cell.length_c   1.000
_cell.angle_alpha   90.00
_cell.angle_beta   90.00
_cell.angle_gamma   90.00
#
_symmetry.space_group_name_H-M   'P 1'
#
loop_
_entity.id
_entity.type
_entity.pdbx_description
1 polymer ?
#
loop_
_entity_poly.entity_id
_entity_poly.type
_entity_poly.pdbx_seq_one_letter_code
_entity_poly.pdbx_strand_id
1 'polypeptide(L)'
;MGGIRYSEFVQAVRRYRPSDLIPAIAQLSAERPLGQTFTDEWRARPPWALAAMARESILYGTESRSARATSATLDELFNLFSRLSDPHEEPTAHTILTSITHEQFPYQESMFEEVARAQALFGHPVAGVDPFPWEEVIGVPLEAAIGASLVVAALTGAQQGRFDPAWFDQDGVDGVFRRFMPKDTLLAGAAYLTCTLASARKAGLPPDGLPWSARRFAYNPLMSTPLVDLGAAGTWAPLSTAVARSVTPANLYYAGMASGRSGFGKDLGLRVQAYVGRQLRDIENLEILPEVVYGRRGGEDSADWFIIADEAVVIVEAKSARMSLAAKGADSSLPGHVARSIGRGREQIDTTARLIREKHPAFSRIPSDRRMVGLVVTSEPFYMANSGLPAYGAHGEIQTLVASLRDIEFFAAVPGQQLVPALLDVMDDPEQSAWSLFSSLQPRFPEPRRNKVLDAAWSEFSWIGDKFYEMTGAERPEVTSR
;
A
#
# COMPACT_ATOMS: atom_id res chain seq x y z
N MET A 1 -12.79 -29.08 16.14
CA MET A 1 -11.51 -29.43 15.46
C MET A 1 -10.42 -28.61 16.11
N GLY A 2 -9.28 -29.20 16.48
CA GLY A 2 -8.19 -28.48 17.16
C GLY A 2 -7.48 -27.50 16.22
N GLY A 3 -7.12 -26.33 16.73
CA GLY A 3 -6.30 -25.35 16.01
C GLY A 3 -4.86 -25.81 15.84
N ILE A 4 -4.16 -25.26 14.84
CA ILE A 4 -2.77 -25.61 14.50
C ILE A 4 -1.86 -24.42 14.80
N ARG A 5 -0.67 -24.65 15.34
CA ARG A 5 0.32 -23.59 15.59
C ARG A 5 1.04 -23.20 14.30
N TYR A 6 1.46 -21.95 14.21
CA TYR A 6 2.22 -21.46 13.06
C TYR A 6 3.49 -22.26 12.80
N SER A 7 4.19 -22.67 13.87
CA SER A 7 5.36 -23.53 13.76
C SER A 7 5.07 -24.84 13.03
N GLU A 8 3.89 -25.44 13.23
CA GLU A 8 3.51 -26.69 12.56
C GLU A 8 3.24 -26.48 11.07
N PHE A 9 2.62 -25.35 10.70
CA PHE A 9 2.49 -24.93 9.30
C PHE A 9 3.87 -24.77 8.63
N VAL A 10 4.81 -24.09 9.29
CA VAL A 10 6.20 -23.97 8.78
C VAL A 10 6.87 -25.34 8.63
N GLN A 11 6.64 -26.27 9.56
CA GLN A 11 7.14 -27.65 9.42
C GLN A 11 6.53 -28.38 8.23
N ALA A 12 5.26 -28.13 7.91
CA ALA A 12 4.62 -28.72 6.73
C ALA A 12 5.19 -28.14 5.43
N VAL A 13 5.36 -26.82 5.34
CA VAL A 13 5.95 -26.16 4.16
C VAL A 13 7.37 -26.66 3.88
N ARG A 14 8.23 -26.78 4.89
CA ARG A 14 9.64 -27.19 4.70
C ARG A 14 9.84 -28.64 4.28
N ARG A 15 8.78 -29.46 4.19
CA ARG A 15 8.85 -30.84 3.69
C ARG A 15 9.19 -30.88 2.20
N TYR A 16 8.92 -29.80 1.48
CA TYR A 16 9.09 -29.70 0.03
C TYR A 16 10.35 -28.90 -0.31
N ARG A 17 10.95 -29.20 -1.46
CA ARG A 17 12.07 -28.41 -2.01
C ARG A 17 11.55 -27.05 -2.50
N PRO A 18 12.28 -25.95 -2.26
CA PRO A 18 11.96 -24.66 -2.86
C PRO A 18 11.83 -24.75 -4.39
N SER A 19 12.72 -25.50 -5.07
CA SER A 19 12.66 -25.75 -6.52
C SER A 19 11.37 -26.42 -7.02
N ASP A 20 10.61 -27.09 -6.14
CA ASP A 20 9.35 -27.73 -6.50
C ASP A 20 8.14 -26.90 -6.03
N LEU A 21 8.20 -26.38 -4.79
CA LEU A 21 7.06 -25.70 -4.18
C LEU A 21 6.86 -24.28 -4.71
N ILE A 22 7.94 -23.52 -4.95
CA ILE A 22 7.83 -22.15 -5.46
C ILE A 22 7.20 -22.12 -6.86
N PRO A 23 7.63 -22.95 -7.83
CA PRO A 23 6.95 -23.04 -9.12
C PRO A 23 5.48 -23.43 -9.01
N ALA A 24 5.12 -24.39 -8.15
CA ALA A 24 3.73 -24.79 -7.96
C ALA A 24 2.86 -23.65 -7.39
N ILE A 25 3.41 -22.88 -6.44
CA ILE A 25 2.77 -21.67 -5.90
C ILE A 25 2.61 -20.61 -6.99
N ALA A 26 3.65 -20.37 -7.78
CA ALA A 26 3.68 -19.38 -8.86
C ALA A 26 2.63 -19.69 -9.94
N GLN A 27 2.50 -20.96 -10.34
CA GLN A 27 1.49 -21.42 -11.29
C GLN A 27 0.08 -21.13 -10.78
N LEU A 28 -0.23 -21.54 -9.55
CA LEU A 28 -1.54 -21.28 -8.95
C LEU A 28 -1.81 -19.78 -8.74
N SER A 29 -0.78 -18.98 -8.43
CA SER A 29 -0.93 -17.53 -8.33
C SER A 29 -1.21 -16.88 -9.69
N ALA A 30 -0.63 -17.42 -10.77
CA ALA A 30 -0.77 -16.87 -12.12
C ALA A 30 -2.15 -17.12 -12.73
N GLU A 31 -2.89 -18.12 -12.25
CA GLU A 31 -4.31 -18.34 -12.61
C GLU A 31 -5.23 -17.18 -12.17
N ARG A 32 -4.73 -16.24 -11.36
CA ARG A 32 -5.48 -15.09 -10.86
C ARG A 32 -5.16 -13.84 -11.66
N PRO A 33 -6.14 -13.27 -12.39
CA PRO A 33 -6.00 -11.97 -13.03
C PRO A 33 -5.61 -10.87 -12.05
N LEU A 34 -4.82 -9.91 -12.54
CA LEU A 34 -4.54 -8.67 -11.81
C LEU A 34 -5.85 -7.88 -11.64
N GLY A 35 -6.15 -7.45 -10.41
CA GLY A 35 -7.33 -6.62 -10.13
C GLY A 35 -8.64 -7.40 -9.91
N GLN A 36 -8.58 -8.73 -9.76
CA GLN A 36 -9.77 -9.52 -9.43
C GLN A 36 -10.37 -9.13 -8.08
N THR A 37 -11.68 -9.30 -8.01
CA THR A 37 -12.50 -9.02 -6.85
C THR A 37 -12.49 -10.22 -5.91
N PHE A 38 -12.85 -10.00 -4.66
CA PHE A 38 -12.82 -11.06 -3.65
C PHE A 38 -13.88 -12.13 -3.96
N THR A 39 -13.48 -13.24 -4.58
CA THR A 39 -14.38 -14.35 -4.92
C THR A 39 -14.43 -15.42 -3.83
N ASP A 40 -15.36 -16.38 -3.92
CA ASP A 40 -15.36 -17.54 -3.01
C ASP A 40 -14.09 -18.39 -3.14
N GLU A 41 -13.44 -18.39 -4.30
CA GLU A 41 -12.14 -19.02 -4.49
C GLU A 41 -11.05 -18.35 -3.65
N TRP A 42 -11.08 -17.03 -3.51
CA TRP A 42 -10.16 -16.31 -2.62
C TRP A 42 -10.35 -16.67 -1.15
N ARG A 43 -11.58 -16.98 -0.73
CA ARG A 43 -11.84 -17.46 0.64
C ARG A 43 -11.20 -18.83 0.89
N ALA A 44 -11.28 -19.73 -0.09
CA ALA A 44 -10.69 -21.06 0.03
C ALA A 44 -9.16 -21.05 -0.09
N ARG A 45 -8.62 -20.23 -0.99
CA ARG A 45 -7.19 -20.15 -1.32
C ARG A 45 -6.70 -18.70 -1.29
N PRO A 46 -6.59 -18.05 -0.12
CA PRO A 46 -6.28 -16.63 -0.10
C PRO A 46 -4.85 -16.30 -0.56
N PRO A 47 -4.61 -15.15 -1.24
CA PRO A 47 -3.28 -14.79 -1.74
C PRO A 47 -2.26 -14.59 -0.61
N TRP A 48 -2.67 -14.11 0.57
CA TRP A 48 -1.76 -14.00 1.71
C TRP A 48 -1.32 -15.38 2.26
N ALA A 49 -2.08 -16.45 2.04
CA ALA A 49 -1.63 -17.80 2.38
C ALA A 49 -0.57 -18.29 1.38
N LEU A 50 -0.73 -18.03 0.07
CA LEU A 50 0.34 -18.28 -0.92
C LEU A 50 1.60 -17.50 -0.57
N ALA A 51 1.44 -16.24 -0.14
CA ALA A 51 2.54 -15.39 0.28
C ALA A 51 3.28 -15.98 1.49
N ALA A 52 2.54 -16.47 2.48
CA ALA A 52 3.10 -17.18 3.62
C ALA A 52 3.81 -18.46 3.17
N MET A 53 3.20 -19.32 2.36
CA MET A 53 3.83 -20.56 1.87
C MET A 53 5.14 -20.29 1.14
N ALA A 54 5.14 -19.31 0.23
CA ALA A 54 6.34 -18.93 -0.52
C ALA A 54 7.43 -18.39 0.41
N ARG A 55 7.07 -17.46 1.31
CA ARG A 55 8.00 -16.92 2.32
C ARG A 55 8.63 -18.04 3.14
N GLU A 56 7.82 -18.91 3.73
CA GLU A 56 8.30 -19.98 4.60
C GLU A 56 9.16 -21.01 3.83
N SER A 57 8.85 -21.25 2.56
CA SER A 57 9.69 -22.06 1.66
C SER A 57 11.07 -21.43 1.44
N ILE A 58 11.12 -20.13 1.17
CA ILE A 58 12.37 -19.37 0.99
C ILE A 58 13.19 -19.37 2.29
N LEU A 59 12.56 -19.05 3.42
CA LEU A 59 13.22 -18.85 4.71
C LEU A 59 13.75 -20.17 5.29
N TYR A 60 12.95 -21.24 5.23
CA TYR A 60 13.22 -22.47 5.99
C TYR A 60 13.31 -23.74 5.13
N GLY A 61 13.06 -23.66 3.83
CA GLY A 61 13.20 -24.77 2.90
C GLY A 61 14.65 -25.14 2.57
N THR A 62 14.84 -26.33 2.02
CA THR A 62 16.13 -26.83 1.54
C THR A 62 15.94 -27.75 0.34
N GLU A 63 16.87 -27.72 -0.61
CA GLU A 63 16.87 -28.56 -1.81
C GLU A 63 17.10 -30.05 -1.52
N SER A 64 17.51 -30.40 -0.30
CA SER A 64 17.76 -31.78 0.13
C SER A 64 16.48 -32.58 0.45
N ARG A 65 15.28 -32.00 0.26
CA ARG A 65 14.02 -32.70 0.53
C ARG A 65 13.65 -33.64 -0.62
N SER A 66 12.97 -34.74 -0.30
CA SER A 66 12.54 -35.75 -1.30
C SER A 66 11.08 -35.61 -1.73
N ALA A 67 10.24 -34.90 -0.96
CA ALA A 67 8.83 -34.74 -1.28
C ALA A 67 8.65 -33.72 -2.42
N ARG A 68 7.81 -34.06 -3.40
CA ARG A 68 7.42 -33.18 -4.50
C ARG A 68 6.12 -32.45 -4.16
N ALA A 69 6.05 -31.17 -4.53
CA ALA A 69 4.82 -30.39 -4.42
C ALA A 69 3.85 -30.78 -5.55
N THR A 70 2.56 -30.88 -5.21
CA THR A 70 1.46 -31.17 -6.15
C THR A 70 0.28 -30.23 -5.86
N SER A 71 -0.76 -30.21 -6.68
CA SER A 71 -1.99 -29.46 -6.35
C SER A 71 -2.59 -29.91 -5.01
N ALA A 72 -2.62 -31.21 -4.74
CA ALA A 72 -3.12 -31.75 -3.46
C ALA A 72 -2.28 -31.28 -2.26
N THR A 73 -0.97 -31.11 -2.45
CA THR A 73 -0.08 -30.50 -1.46
C THR A 73 -0.48 -29.07 -1.14
N LEU A 74 -0.78 -28.25 -2.15
CA LEU A 74 -1.19 -26.86 -1.93
C LEU A 74 -2.51 -26.81 -1.16
N ASP A 75 -3.48 -27.66 -1.50
CA ASP A 75 -4.75 -27.77 -0.76
C ASP A 75 -4.55 -28.18 0.70
N GLU A 76 -3.63 -29.12 0.97
CA GLU A 76 -3.24 -29.45 2.35
C GLU A 76 -2.68 -28.22 3.09
N LEU A 77 -1.75 -27.49 2.46
CA LEU A 77 -1.13 -26.31 3.06
C LEU A 77 -2.15 -25.18 3.30
N PHE A 78 -3.11 -24.97 2.39
CA PHE A 78 -4.20 -24.02 2.61
C PHE A 78 -5.07 -24.43 3.80
N ASN A 79 -5.43 -25.71 3.88
CA ASN A 79 -6.21 -26.24 5.00
C ASN A 79 -5.46 -26.15 6.33
N LEU A 80 -4.13 -26.26 6.33
CA LEU A 80 -3.31 -25.99 7.52
C LEU A 80 -3.33 -24.50 7.87
N PHE A 81 -3.16 -23.63 6.88
CA PHE A 81 -3.16 -22.17 7.06
C PHE A 81 -4.49 -21.64 7.61
N SER A 82 -5.63 -22.13 7.08
CA SER A 82 -6.97 -21.70 7.52
C SER A 82 -7.32 -22.13 8.95
N ARG A 83 -6.61 -23.14 9.48
CA ARG A 83 -6.75 -23.64 10.86
C ARG A 83 -5.73 -23.06 11.84
N LEU A 84 -4.92 -22.10 11.40
CA LEU A 84 -3.94 -21.46 12.26
C LEU A 84 -4.63 -20.79 13.45
N SER A 85 -4.21 -21.20 14.64
CA SER A 85 -4.67 -20.67 15.91
C SER A 85 -3.49 -20.71 16.85
N ASP A 86 -2.67 -19.66 16.80
CA ASP A 86 -1.62 -19.46 17.77
C ASP A 86 -2.20 -18.68 18.95
N PRO A 87 -2.24 -19.27 20.16
CA PRO A 87 -2.56 -18.49 21.34
C PRO A 87 -1.48 -17.41 21.48
N HIS A 88 -1.88 -16.14 21.42
CA HIS A 88 -1.05 -15.09 21.96
C HIS A 88 -0.94 -15.30 23.47
N GLU A 89 0.22 -15.02 24.07
CA GLU A 89 0.37 -15.11 25.52
C GLU A 89 -0.56 -14.11 26.23
N GLU A 90 -0.76 -12.92 25.63
CA GLU A 90 -1.75 -11.92 26.04
C GLU A 90 -2.40 -11.25 24.80
N PRO A 91 -3.40 -11.90 24.16
CA PRO A 91 -4.07 -11.31 23.01
C PRO A 91 -4.92 -10.12 23.45
N THR A 92 -4.74 -8.99 22.80
CA THR A 92 -5.69 -7.87 22.87
C THR A 92 -6.36 -7.75 21.50
N ALA A 93 -7.51 -7.09 21.45
CA ALA A 93 -8.20 -6.85 20.17
C ALA A 93 -7.28 -6.15 19.16
N HIS A 94 -6.46 -5.19 19.61
CA HIS A 94 -5.55 -4.47 18.71
C HIS A 94 -4.40 -5.33 18.19
N THR A 95 -3.85 -6.28 18.99
CA THR A 95 -2.74 -7.12 18.52
C THR A 95 -3.17 -8.07 17.41
N ILE A 96 -4.39 -8.61 17.52
CA ILE A 96 -4.96 -9.50 16.52
C ILE A 96 -5.43 -8.72 15.28
N LEU A 97 -6.30 -7.71 15.46
CA LEU A 97 -6.95 -7.03 14.35
C LEU A 97 -5.96 -6.21 13.52
N THR A 98 -4.98 -5.54 14.14
CA THR A 98 -3.98 -4.76 13.40
C THR A 98 -3.16 -5.66 12.48
N SER A 99 -2.71 -6.81 12.98
CA SER A 99 -1.91 -7.76 12.19
C SER A 99 -2.70 -8.38 11.05
N ILE A 100 -3.94 -8.81 11.33
CA ILE A 100 -4.83 -9.40 10.33
C ILE A 100 -5.18 -8.40 9.22
N THR A 101 -5.56 -7.18 9.58
CA THR A 101 -5.94 -6.15 8.60
C THR A 101 -4.76 -5.82 7.69
N HIS A 102 -3.54 -5.68 8.22
CA HIS A 102 -2.34 -5.44 7.41
C HIS A 102 -1.86 -6.65 6.61
N GLU A 103 -2.22 -7.88 6.99
CA GLU A 103 -1.97 -9.08 6.18
C GLU A 103 -2.95 -9.18 5.00
N GLN A 104 -4.24 -8.84 5.21
CA GLN A 104 -5.31 -9.14 4.26
C GLN A 104 -5.70 -7.98 3.36
N PHE A 105 -5.87 -6.79 3.92
CA PHE A 105 -6.48 -5.65 3.22
C PHE A 105 -5.65 -5.11 2.06
N PRO A 106 -4.29 -5.13 2.10
CA PRO A 106 -3.50 -4.71 0.94
C PRO A 106 -3.85 -5.48 -0.34
N TYR A 107 -4.26 -6.75 -0.25
CA TYR A 107 -4.65 -7.54 -1.42
C TYR A 107 -6.01 -7.16 -2.02
N GLN A 108 -6.75 -6.25 -1.39
CA GLN A 108 -8.07 -5.75 -1.83
C GLN A 108 -7.97 -4.33 -2.43
N GLU A 109 -6.77 -3.76 -2.49
CA GLU A 109 -6.54 -2.43 -3.05
C GLU A 109 -6.52 -2.47 -4.59
N SER A 110 -7.00 -1.39 -5.21
CA SER A 110 -6.97 -1.24 -6.66
C SER A 110 -5.53 -1.02 -7.14
N MET A 111 -5.05 -1.90 -8.03
CA MET A 111 -3.73 -1.74 -8.63
C MET A 111 -3.63 -0.47 -9.49
N PHE A 112 -4.73 -0.05 -10.12
CA PHE A 112 -4.78 1.23 -10.84
C PHE A 112 -4.47 2.38 -9.89
N GLU A 113 -5.18 2.46 -8.76
CA GLU A 113 -5.00 3.55 -7.77
C GLU A 113 -3.59 3.53 -7.19
N GLU A 114 -3.07 2.36 -6.79
CA GLU A 114 -1.73 2.25 -6.21
C GLU A 114 -0.63 2.71 -7.17
N VAL A 115 -0.70 2.30 -8.44
CA VAL A 115 0.31 2.65 -9.44
C VAL A 115 0.20 4.10 -9.87
N ALA A 116 -1.02 4.59 -10.13
CA ALA A 116 -1.24 5.99 -10.44
C ALA A 116 -0.79 6.90 -9.29
N ARG A 117 -1.06 6.50 -8.04
CA ARG A 117 -0.59 7.21 -6.83
C ARG A 117 0.93 7.24 -6.74
N ALA A 118 1.62 6.14 -7.06
CA ALA A 118 3.07 6.12 -7.08
C ALA A 118 3.64 7.18 -8.04
N GLN A 119 3.13 7.24 -9.26
CA GLN A 119 3.56 8.23 -10.24
C GLN A 119 3.18 9.65 -9.81
N ALA A 120 1.95 9.86 -9.36
CA ALA A 120 1.50 11.17 -8.90
C ALA A 120 2.30 11.67 -7.69
N LEU A 121 2.68 10.80 -6.75
CA LEU A 121 3.39 11.17 -5.53
C LEU A 121 4.89 11.40 -5.77
N PHE A 122 5.54 10.49 -6.48
CA PHE A 122 7.00 10.49 -6.64
C PHE A 122 7.48 11.11 -7.96
N GLY A 123 6.68 11.03 -9.03
CA GLY A 123 7.01 11.60 -10.34
C GLY A 123 6.69 13.09 -10.47
N HIS A 124 5.68 13.58 -9.75
CA HIS A 124 5.27 14.99 -9.84
C HIS A 124 6.33 15.93 -9.22
N PRO A 125 6.71 17.03 -9.90
CA PRO A 125 7.60 18.07 -9.35
C PRO A 125 6.98 18.79 -8.14
N VAL A 126 7.75 19.01 -7.07
CA VAL A 126 7.28 19.75 -5.89
C VAL A 126 8.22 20.92 -5.63
N ALA A 127 7.67 22.12 -5.43
CA ALA A 127 8.48 23.31 -5.20
C ALA A 127 9.37 23.12 -3.96
N GLY A 128 10.67 23.42 -4.11
CA GLY A 128 11.65 23.25 -3.04
C GLY A 128 12.08 21.81 -2.77
N VAL A 129 11.69 20.86 -3.61
CA VAL A 129 12.06 19.43 -3.50
C VAL A 129 12.66 18.96 -4.82
N ASP A 130 13.90 18.49 -4.76
CA ASP A 130 14.56 17.94 -5.94
C ASP A 130 13.92 16.59 -6.36
N PRO A 131 13.93 16.25 -7.66
CA PRO A 131 13.55 14.92 -8.11
C PRO A 131 14.43 13.85 -7.45
N PHE A 132 13.80 12.80 -6.91
CA PHE A 132 14.56 11.68 -6.35
C PHE A 132 15.17 10.84 -7.49
N PRO A 133 16.47 10.49 -7.44
CA PRO A 133 17.15 9.80 -8.54
C PRO A 133 16.84 8.30 -8.52
N TRP A 134 15.61 7.94 -8.91
CA TRP A 134 15.14 6.55 -8.93
C TRP A 134 16.00 5.62 -9.76
N GLU A 135 16.60 6.11 -10.84
CA GLU A 135 17.51 5.34 -11.70
C GLU A 135 18.73 4.82 -10.93
N GLU A 136 19.25 5.56 -9.96
CA GLU A 136 20.37 5.12 -9.13
C GLU A 136 19.96 4.06 -8.08
N VAL A 137 18.68 3.94 -7.76
CA VAL A 137 18.14 3.00 -6.76
C VAL A 137 17.60 1.73 -7.41
N ILE A 138 16.88 1.89 -8.53
CA ILE A 138 16.13 0.84 -9.21
C ILE A 138 16.86 0.37 -10.49
N GLY A 139 17.82 1.16 -11.00
CA GLY A 139 18.54 0.90 -12.25
C GLY A 139 17.85 1.45 -13.49
N VAL A 140 16.63 1.98 -13.36
CA VAL A 140 15.86 2.66 -14.41
C VAL A 140 15.06 3.83 -13.82
N PRO A 141 14.67 4.84 -14.62
CA PRO A 141 13.77 5.92 -14.17
C PRO A 141 12.45 5.37 -13.60
N LEU A 142 11.80 6.11 -12.69
CA LEU A 142 10.58 5.68 -11.99
C LEU A 142 9.47 5.21 -12.95
N GLU A 143 9.20 5.98 -14.00
CA GLU A 143 8.17 5.65 -14.99
C GLU A 143 8.47 4.32 -15.67
N ALA A 144 9.75 4.10 -16.03
CA ALA A 144 10.22 2.86 -16.62
C ALA A 144 10.17 1.69 -15.61
N ALA A 145 10.45 1.93 -14.33
CA ALA A 145 10.30 0.91 -13.28
C ALA A 145 8.84 0.47 -13.14
N ILE A 146 7.91 1.43 -13.07
CA ILE A 146 6.46 1.15 -13.01
C ILE A 146 6.02 0.34 -14.22
N GLY A 147 6.39 0.80 -15.42
CA GLY A 147 6.09 0.13 -16.66
C GLY A 147 6.65 -1.29 -16.73
N ALA A 148 7.91 -1.48 -16.36
CA ALA A 148 8.56 -2.78 -16.33
C ALA A 148 7.85 -3.73 -15.34
N SER A 149 7.51 -3.27 -14.14
CA SER A 149 6.78 -4.09 -13.16
C SER A 149 5.40 -4.55 -13.68
N LEU A 150 4.67 -3.68 -14.38
CA LEU A 150 3.38 -4.06 -14.98
C LEU A 150 3.55 -5.09 -16.11
N VAL A 151 4.53 -4.89 -16.99
CA VAL A 151 4.82 -5.85 -18.06
C VAL A 151 5.26 -7.19 -17.50
N VAL A 152 6.19 -7.20 -16.55
CA VAL A 152 6.69 -8.43 -15.91
C VAL A 152 5.54 -9.14 -15.17
N ALA A 153 4.65 -8.41 -14.51
CA ALA A 153 3.47 -8.99 -13.85
C ALA A 153 2.54 -9.69 -14.85
N ALA A 154 2.27 -9.06 -15.99
CA ALA A 154 1.42 -9.68 -17.02
C ALA A 154 2.11 -10.87 -17.71
N LEU A 155 3.41 -10.78 -17.98
CA LEU A 155 4.19 -11.88 -18.57
C LEU A 155 4.25 -13.09 -17.65
N THR A 156 4.55 -12.86 -16.36
CA THR A 156 4.55 -13.94 -15.38
C THR A 156 3.16 -14.53 -15.22
N GLY A 157 2.08 -13.73 -15.29
CA GLY A 157 0.71 -14.24 -15.37
C GLY A 157 0.49 -15.16 -16.58
N ALA A 158 0.85 -14.72 -17.78
CA ALA A 158 0.69 -15.48 -19.02
C ALA A 158 1.57 -16.75 -19.07
N GLN A 159 2.70 -16.75 -18.36
CA GLN A 159 3.69 -17.84 -18.33
C GLN A 159 3.62 -18.69 -17.07
N GLN A 160 2.42 -18.81 -16.48
CA GLN A 160 2.17 -19.66 -15.31
C GLN A 160 3.13 -19.39 -14.14
N GLY A 161 3.42 -18.11 -13.90
CA GLY A 161 4.29 -17.62 -12.84
C GLY A 161 5.78 -17.61 -13.18
N ARG A 162 6.20 -18.10 -14.35
CA ARG A 162 7.61 -18.08 -14.76
C ARG A 162 7.98 -16.76 -15.42
N PHE A 163 9.15 -16.23 -15.07
CA PHE A 163 9.80 -15.16 -15.82
C PHE A 163 10.91 -15.75 -16.69
N ASP A 164 10.79 -15.61 -18.01
CA ASP A 164 11.79 -16.08 -18.96
C ASP A 164 12.19 -14.96 -19.92
N PRO A 165 13.40 -14.36 -19.76
CA PRO A 165 13.89 -13.31 -20.65
C PRO A 165 13.94 -13.70 -22.13
N ALA A 166 14.08 -15.00 -22.45
CA ALA A 166 14.12 -15.47 -23.84
C ALA A 166 12.77 -15.27 -24.55
N TRP A 167 11.69 -15.02 -23.81
CA TRP A 167 10.40 -14.68 -24.40
C TRP A 167 10.46 -13.42 -25.27
N PHE A 168 11.33 -12.46 -24.94
CA PHE A 168 11.53 -11.24 -25.72
C PHE A 168 12.25 -11.47 -27.05
N ASP A 169 12.86 -12.65 -27.24
CA ASP A 169 13.57 -13.02 -28.46
C ASP A 169 12.67 -13.77 -29.47
N GLN A 170 11.36 -13.89 -29.17
CA GLN A 170 10.40 -14.51 -30.08
C GLN A 170 10.05 -13.58 -31.27
N ASP A 171 9.83 -14.19 -32.44
CA ASP A 171 9.48 -13.47 -33.66
C ASP A 171 8.22 -12.59 -33.46
N GLY A 172 8.34 -11.31 -33.81
CA GLY A 172 7.25 -10.33 -33.70
C GLY A 172 7.10 -9.66 -32.32
N VAL A 173 7.73 -10.20 -31.27
CA VAL A 173 7.71 -9.60 -29.92
C VAL A 173 8.56 -8.33 -29.85
N ASP A 174 9.74 -8.35 -30.46
CA ASP A 174 10.64 -7.18 -30.46
C ASP A 174 9.98 -5.94 -31.11
N GLY A 175 9.20 -6.12 -32.17
CA GLY A 175 8.46 -5.02 -32.81
C GLY A 175 7.38 -4.39 -31.93
N VAL A 176 6.81 -5.16 -30.99
CA VAL A 176 5.86 -4.67 -29.97
C VAL A 176 6.65 -3.86 -28.94
N PHE A 177 7.68 -4.43 -28.32
CA PHE A 177 8.39 -3.77 -27.22
C PHE A 177 9.19 -2.54 -27.65
N ARG A 178 9.77 -2.50 -28.86
CA ARG A 178 10.43 -1.28 -29.39
C ARG A 178 9.52 -0.05 -29.37
N ARG A 179 8.20 -0.22 -29.44
CA ARG A 179 7.23 0.87 -29.42
C ARG A 179 6.78 1.28 -28.02
N PHE A 180 6.94 0.40 -27.03
CA PHE A 180 6.38 0.57 -25.68
C PHE A 180 7.46 0.76 -24.62
N MET A 181 8.45 -0.13 -24.58
CA MET A 181 9.56 -0.11 -23.64
C MET A 181 10.74 -0.91 -24.22
N PRO A 182 11.94 -0.31 -24.36
CA PRO A 182 13.11 -1.04 -24.83
C PRO A 182 13.38 -2.29 -23.99
N LYS A 183 13.75 -3.40 -24.64
CA LYS A 183 14.05 -4.68 -23.99
C LYS A 183 15.04 -4.50 -22.83
N ASP A 184 16.10 -3.74 -23.05
CA ASP A 184 17.15 -3.51 -22.04
C ASP A 184 16.62 -2.79 -20.79
N THR A 185 15.71 -1.82 -20.97
CA THR A 185 15.04 -1.11 -19.87
C THR A 185 14.15 -2.06 -19.08
N LEU A 186 13.38 -2.91 -19.76
CA LEU A 186 12.55 -3.91 -19.10
C LEU A 186 13.40 -4.91 -18.32
N LEU A 187 14.47 -5.43 -18.92
CA LEU A 187 15.38 -6.38 -18.27
C LEU A 187 16.10 -5.76 -17.06
N ALA A 188 16.48 -4.49 -17.14
CA ALA A 188 17.03 -3.76 -16.00
C ALA A 188 16.00 -3.64 -14.86
N GLY A 189 14.75 -3.29 -15.18
CA GLY A 189 13.66 -3.29 -14.20
C GLY A 189 13.40 -4.67 -13.59
N ALA A 190 13.35 -5.72 -14.41
CA ALA A 190 13.18 -7.10 -13.95
C ALA A 190 14.33 -7.58 -13.06
N ALA A 191 15.57 -7.16 -13.35
CA ALA A 191 16.73 -7.47 -12.52
C ALA A 191 16.59 -6.88 -11.11
N TYR A 192 16.09 -5.65 -10.97
CA TYR A 192 15.80 -5.06 -9.66
C TYR A 192 14.72 -5.84 -8.88
N LEU A 193 13.73 -6.40 -9.57
CA LEU A 193 12.67 -7.21 -8.96
C LEU A 193 13.13 -8.62 -8.56
N THR A 194 14.33 -9.04 -8.97
CA THR A 194 14.82 -10.41 -8.83
C THR A 194 15.74 -10.59 -7.63
N CYS A 195 15.51 -11.66 -6.88
CA CYS A 195 16.36 -12.11 -5.78
C CYS A 195 16.71 -13.59 -5.93
N THR A 196 17.80 -14.00 -5.28
CA THR A 196 18.10 -15.44 -5.08
C THR A 196 17.45 -15.92 -3.78
N LEU A 197 17.30 -17.23 -3.61
CA LEU A 197 16.89 -17.82 -2.32
C LEU A 197 17.76 -17.33 -1.15
N ALA A 198 19.07 -17.23 -1.37
CA ALA A 198 20.01 -16.81 -0.33
C ALA A 198 19.81 -15.33 0.07
N SER A 199 19.65 -14.44 -0.90
CA SER A 199 19.44 -13.00 -0.62
C SER A 199 18.07 -12.75 -0.01
N ALA A 200 17.01 -13.41 -0.51
CA ALA A 200 15.67 -13.31 0.05
C ALA A 200 15.62 -13.84 1.49
N ARG A 201 16.29 -14.97 1.78
CA ARG A 201 16.41 -15.50 3.14
C ARG A 201 17.10 -14.52 4.09
N LYS A 202 18.20 -13.91 3.65
CA LYS A 202 18.91 -12.91 4.45
C LYS A 202 18.02 -11.70 4.78
N ALA A 203 17.20 -11.27 3.83
CA ALA A 203 16.32 -10.11 4.00
C ALA A 203 15.05 -10.40 4.83
N GLY A 204 14.54 -11.64 4.79
CA GLY A 204 13.23 -11.99 5.35
C GLY A 204 13.24 -12.71 6.70
N LEU A 205 14.41 -13.06 7.26
CA LEU A 205 14.46 -13.71 8.57
C LEU A 205 13.91 -12.78 9.66
N PRO A 206 12.95 -13.24 10.49
CA PRO A 206 12.43 -12.42 11.57
C PRO A 206 13.51 -12.20 12.65
N PRO A 207 13.43 -11.10 13.43
CA PRO A 207 14.33 -10.87 14.55
C PRO A 207 14.32 -12.02 15.56
N ASP A 208 15.46 -12.24 16.21
CA ASP A 208 15.57 -13.21 17.30
C ASP A 208 14.60 -12.84 18.44
N GLY A 209 13.99 -13.87 19.05
CA GLY A 209 13.03 -13.69 20.14
C GLY A 209 11.60 -13.35 19.73
N LEU A 210 11.30 -13.09 18.46
CA LEU A 210 9.92 -12.87 18.02
C LEU A 210 9.07 -14.15 18.25
N PRO A 211 7.95 -14.09 19.01
CA PRO A 211 7.09 -15.25 19.25
C PRO A 211 6.50 -15.82 17.94
N TRP A 212 6.26 -17.13 17.91
CA TRP A 212 5.72 -17.80 16.72
C TRP A 212 4.37 -17.24 16.24
N SER A 213 3.51 -16.80 17.18
CA SER A 213 2.24 -16.14 16.88
C SER A 213 2.42 -14.83 16.10
N ALA A 214 3.48 -14.07 16.38
CA ALA A 214 3.80 -12.84 15.67
C ALA A 214 4.61 -13.07 14.38
N ARG A 215 5.39 -14.17 14.30
CA ARG A 215 6.18 -14.50 13.09
C ARG A 215 5.33 -14.69 11.84
N ARG A 216 4.08 -15.11 11.98
CA ARG A 216 3.13 -15.18 10.86
C ARG A 216 3.09 -13.85 10.10
N PHE A 217 3.05 -12.74 10.82
CA PHE A 217 2.90 -11.38 10.29
C PHE A 217 4.24 -10.69 10.02
N ALA A 218 5.36 -11.42 10.09
CA ALA A 218 6.67 -10.87 9.82
C ALA A 218 6.82 -10.41 8.35
N TYR A 219 7.83 -9.58 8.11
CA TYR A 219 8.16 -9.08 6.77
C TYR A 219 8.28 -10.20 5.74
N ASN A 220 7.68 -10.00 4.56
CA ASN A 220 7.84 -10.89 3.42
C ASN A 220 8.81 -10.25 2.40
N PRO A 221 9.99 -10.86 2.14
CA PRO A 221 10.97 -10.32 1.20
C PRO A 221 10.45 -10.23 -0.24
N LEU A 222 9.39 -10.98 -0.58
CA LEU A 222 8.76 -10.90 -1.90
C LEU A 222 8.04 -9.56 -2.15
N MET A 223 7.85 -8.72 -1.13
CA MET A 223 7.27 -7.39 -1.32
C MET A 223 8.23 -6.43 -2.03
N SER A 224 9.54 -6.59 -1.89
CA SER A 224 10.54 -5.76 -2.56
C SER A 224 11.12 -6.43 -3.81
N THR A 225 11.42 -7.73 -3.72
CA THR A 225 11.97 -8.52 -4.83
C THR A 225 11.07 -9.72 -5.11
N PRO A 226 9.98 -9.53 -5.86
CA PRO A 226 8.94 -10.55 -6.05
C PRO A 226 9.33 -11.69 -7.01
N LEU A 227 10.41 -11.54 -7.78
CA LEU A 227 10.95 -12.62 -8.62
C LEU A 227 12.03 -13.38 -7.86
N VAL A 228 11.96 -14.70 -7.87
CA VAL A 228 12.91 -15.60 -7.20
C VAL A 228 13.64 -16.43 -8.25
N ASP A 229 14.94 -16.20 -8.36
CA ASP A 229 15.86 -17.03 -9.14
C ASP A 229 16.24 -18.29 -8.35
N LEU A 230 15.84 -19.44 -8.89
CA LEU A 230 16.11 -20.78 -8.38
C LEU A 230 17.26 -21.47 -9.13
N GLY A 231 18.06 -20.71 -9.89
CA GLY A 231 19.16 -21.20 -10.71
C GLY A 231 18.64 -22.04 -11.87
N ALA A 232 19.05 -23.31 -11.93
CA ALA A 232 18.66 -24.22 -13.02
C ALA A 232 17.14 -24.45 -13.13
N ALA A 233 16.38 -24.22 -12.05
CA ALA A 233 14.92 -24.31 -12.07
C ALA A 233 14.23 -23.05 -12.65
N GLY A 234 14.99 -21.99 -12.97
CA GLY A 234 14.50 -20.75 -13.55
C GLY A 234 14.08 -19.69 -12.54
N THR A 235 13.59 -18.56 -13.05
CA THR A 235 13.08 -17.43 -12.26
C THR A 235 11.56 -17.45 -12.21
N TRP A 236 10.99 -17.30 -11.02
CA TRP A 236 9.56 -17.44 -10.78
C TRP A 236 9.02 -16.27 -9.95
N ALA A 237 7.80 -15.83 -10.25
CA ALA A 237 7.01 -14.93 -9.41
C ALA A 237 6.07 -15.78 -8.53
N PRO A 238 6.41 -16.07 -7.26
CA PRO A 238 5.54 -16.87 -6.40
C PRO A 238 4.18 -16.20 -6.19
N LEU A 239 4.16 -14.86 -6.27
CA LEU A 239 2.97 -14.03 -6.25
C LEU A 239 3.03 -13.08 -7.45
N SER A 240 2.29 -13.36 -8.51
CA SER A 240 2.18 -12.50 -9.69
C SER A 240 1.77 -11.06 -9.30
N THR A 241 0.85 -10.93 -8.34
CA THR A 241 0.39 -9.64 -7.82
C THR A 241 1.47 -8.87 -7.07
N ALA A 242 2.44 -9.54 -6.43
CA ALA A 242 3.54 -8.87 -5.74
C ALA A 242 4.47 -8.16 -6.74
N VAL A 243 4.56 -8.65 -7.98
CA VAL A 243 5.32 -8.01 -9.06
C VAL A 243 4.76 -6.62 -9.35
N ALA A 244 3.46 -6.51 -9.61
CA ALA A 244 2.82 -5.21 -9.85
C ALA A 244 2.85 -4.32 -8.60
N ARG A 245 2.77 -4.91 -7.40
CA ARG A 245 2.81 -4.15 -6.13
C ARG A 245 4.20 -3.67 -5.74
N SER A 246 5.28 -4.16 -6.36
CA SER A 246 6.66 -3.72 -6.05
C SER A 246 6.88 -2.21 -6.24
N VAL A 247 6.05 -1.57 -7.05
CA VAL A 247 6.11 -0.14 -7.38
C VAL A 247 5.00 0.69 -6.71
N THR A 248 4.26 0.13 -5.75
CA THR A 248 3.34 0.92 -4.93
C THR A 248 4.12 1.93 -4.08
N PRO A 249 3.47 3.02 -3.60
CA PRO A 249 4.11 3.96 -2.71
C PRO A 249 4.70 3.32 -1.47
N ALA A 250 4.05 2.26 -1.01
CA ALA A 250 4.50 1.46 0.11
C ALA A 250 5.90 0.87 -0.10
N ASN A 251 6.14 0.29 -1.27
CA ASN A 251 7.41 -0.39 -1.54
C ASN A 251 8.48 0.60 -2.02
N LEU A 252 8.10 1.62 -2.81
CA LEU A 252 9.02 2.68 -3.23
C LEU A 252 9.61 3.46 -2.05
N TYR A 253 8.83 3.71 -1.00
CA TYR A 253 9.38 4.30 0.23
C TYR A 253 10.48 3.45 0.85
N TYR A 254 10.30 2.12 0.92
CA TYR A 254 11.33 1.26 1.52
C TYR A 254 12.58 1.23 0.65
N ALA A 255 12.42 1.23 -0.68
CA ALA A 255 13.52 1.38 -1.63
C ALA A 255 14.27 2.72 -1.43
N GLY A 256 13.53 3.83 -1.32
CA GLY A 256 14.07 5.16 -1.08
C GLY A 256 14.83 5.25 0.26
N MET A 257 14.25 4.73 1.34
CA MET A 257 14.90 4.69 2.66
C MET A 257 16.16 3.80 2.67
N ALA A 258 16.11 2.65 2.00
CA ALA A 258 17.23 1.70 1.93
C ALA A 258 18.41 2.23 1.08
N SER A 259 18.17 3.20 0.19
CA SER A 259 19.23 3.84 -0.61
C SER A 259 20.27 4.60 0.22
N GLY A 260 19.96 4.91 1.49
CA GLY A 260 20.86 5.64 2.39
C GLY A 260 21.00 7.14 2.07
N ARG A 261 20.24 7.66 1.10
CA ARG A 261 20.28 9.09 0.73
C ARG A 261 19.66 9.95 1.83
N SER A 262 20.44 10.90 2.32
CA SER A 262 19.95 11.91 3.26
C SER A 262 18.85 12.75 2.61
N GLY A 263 17.80 13.07 3.38
CA GLY A 263 16.74 13.98 2.92
C GLY A 263 15.49 13.29 2.39
N PHE A 264 15.55 12.03 1.94
CA PHE A 264 14.38 11.33 1.35
C PHE A 264 13.11 11.42 2.22
N GLY A 265 13.22 11.15 3.53
CA GLY A 265 12.08 11.22 4.43
C GLY A 265 11.49 12.63 4.60
N LYS A 266 12.34 13.67 4.56
CA LYS A 266 11.91 15.08 4.63
C LYS A 266 11.20 15.47 3.33
N ASP A 267 11.81 15.16 2.20
CA ASP A 267 11.29 15.44 0.87
C ASP A 267 9.96 14.73 0.63
N LEU A 268 9.83 13.50 1.14
CA LEU A 268 8.57 12.78 1.10
C LEU A 268 7.47 13.47 1.91
N GLY A 269 7.78 14.07 3.06
CA GLY A 269 6.82 14.88 3.82
C GLY A 269 6.21 15.98 2.96
N LEU A 270 7.06 16.77 2.31
CA LEU A 270 6.66 17.85 1.40
C LEU A 270 5.88 17.33 0.19
N ARG A 271 6.28 16.17 -0.37
CA ARG A 271 5.55 15.52 -1.47
C ARG A 271 4.16 15.07 -1.06
N VAL A 272 4.01 14.51 0.14
CA VAL A 272 2.70 14.09 0.68
C VAL A 272 1.80 15.30 0.91
N GLN A 273 2.30 16.37 1.52
CA GLN A 273 1.55 17.63 1.68
C GLN A 273 1.09 18.19 0.33
N ALA A 274 2.00 18.28 -0.64
CA ALA A 274 1.67 18.77 -1.98
C ALA A 274 0.65 17.87 -2.69
N TYR A 275 0.78 16.54 -2.55
CA TYR A 275 -0.13 15.56 -3.12
C TYR A 275 -1.55 15.71 -2.56
N VAL A 276 -1.69 15.78 -1.23
CA VAL A 276 -2.97 16.03 -0.55
C VAL A 276 -3.59 17.33 -1.06
N GLY A 277 -2.81 18.41 -1.15
CA GLY A 277 -3.29 19.69 -1.68
C GLY A 277 -3.79 19.62 -3.12
N ARG A 278 -3.15 18.83 -4.00
CA ARG A 278 -3.64 18.62 -5.37
C ARG A 278 -4.97 17.86 -5.39
N GLN A 279 -5.12 16.84 -4.56
CA GLN A 279 -6.37 16.09 -4.45
C GLN A 279 -7.51 16.98 -3.92
N LEU A 280 -7.27 17.72 -2.84
CA LEU A 280 -8.29 18.59 -2.24
C LEU A 280 -8.76 19.68 -3.21
N ARG A 281 -7.85 20.27 -4.00
CA ARG A 281 -8.20 21.31 -4.99
C ARG A 281 -9.02 20.79 -6.17
N ASP A 282 -9.07 19.48 -6.41
CA ASP A 282 -9.95 18.89 -7.43
C ASP A 282 -11.39 18.67 -6.90
N ILE A 283 -11.64 18.90 -5.60
CA ILE A 283 -12.99 18.89 -5.03
C ILE A 283 -13.73 20.14 -5.51
N GLU A 284 -14.78 19.93 -6.29
CA GLU A 284 -15.57 21.02 -6.88
C GLU A 284 -16.42 21.75 -5.83
N ASN A 285 -16.55 23.07 -6.00
CA ASN A 285 -17.43 23.93 -5.20
C ASN A 285 -17.10 24.03 -3.70
N LEU A 286 -15.83 23.80 -3.31
CA LEU A 286 -15.33 24.11 -1.96
C LEU A 286 -14.15 25.08 -2.07
N GLU A 287 -14.03 26.00 -1.10
CA GLU A 287 -12.84 26.83 -0.97
C GLU A 287 -11.76 26.03 -0.24
N ILE A 288 -10.60 25.85 -0.88
CA ILE A 288 -9.45 25.12 -0.35
C ILE A 288 -8.32 26.12 -0.11
N LEU A 289 -7.89 26.24 1.15
CA LEU A 289 -6.79 27.12 1.53
C LEU A 289 -5.56 26.29 1.93
N PRO A 290 -4.35 26.71 1.50
CA PRO A 290 -3.10 26.09 1.97
C PRO A 290 -2.79 26.50 3.40
N GLU A 291 -1.76 25.86 3.95
CA GLU A 291 -1.08 26.22 5.19
C GLU A 291 -0.90 27.74 5.37
N VAL A 292 -1.13 28.19 6.60
CA VAL A 292 -0.94 29.56 7.06
C VAL A 292 0.35 29.63 7.86
N VAL A 293 1.33 30.36 7.34
CA VAL A 293 2.58 30.65 8.06
C VAL A 293 2.36 31.84 9.01
N TYR A 294 2.75 31.71 10.28
CA TYR A 294 2.55 32.73 11.31
C TYR A 294 3.77 32.90 12.25
N GLY A 295 3.64 33.78 13.24
CA GLY A 295 4.70 34.14 14.18
C GLY A 295 5.59 35.31 13.71
N ARG A 296 6.43 35.85 14.61
CA ARG A 296 7.18 37.11 14.43
C ARG A 296 8.10 37.16 13.19
N ARG A 297 8.42 36.01 12.56
CA ARG A 297 9.25 35.91 11.35
C ARG A 297 8.75 34.85 10.36
N GLY A 298 7.49 34.39 10.48
CA GLY A 298 6.98 33.28 9.68
C GLY A 298 7.73 31.97 9.94
N GLY A 299 7.92 31.64 11.22
CA GLY A 299 8.67 30.46 11.65
C GLY A 299 7.80 29.39 12.28
N GLU A 300 6.49 29.61 12.33
CA GLU A 300 5.51 28.64 12.79
C GLU A 300 4.51 28.37 11.67
N ASP A 301 4.23 27.09 11.51
CA ASP A 301 3.41 26.54 10.45
C ASP A 301 2.10 26.06 11.07
N SER A 302 0.97 26.28 10.39
CA SER A 302 -0.35 25.78 10.82
C SER A 302 -0.53 24.31 10.44
N ALA A 303 -1.76 23.80 10.44
CA ALA A 303 -2.06 22.60 9.68
C ALA A 303 -1.88 22.84 8.18
N ASP A 304 -1.63 21.76 7.43
CA ASP A 304 -1.22 21.82 6.02
C ASP A 304 -2.29 22.37 5.06
N TRP A 305 -3.57 22.06 5.29
CA TRP A 305 -4.68 22.45 4.41
C TRP A 305 -5.98 22.70 5.16
N PHE A 306 -6.86 23.49 4.54
CA PHE A 306 -8.20 23.79 5.05
C PHE A 306 -9.25 23.60 3.96
N ILE A 307 -10.34 22.92 4.29
CA ILE A 307 -11.55 22.84 3.47
C ILE A 307 -12.60 23.73 4.12
N ILE A 308 -13.07 24.73 3.38
CA ILE A 308 -14.05 25.70 3.85
C ILE A 308 -15.41 25.38 3.22
N ALA A 309 -16.34 24.90 4.04
CA ALA A 309 -17.73 24.63 3.68
C ALA A 309 -18.68 25.38 4.62
N ASP A 310 -19.94 25.55 4.22
CA ASP A 310 -20.91 26.36 4.98
C ASP A 310 -21.15 25.82 6.39
N GLU A 311 -21.11 24.50 6.56
CA GLU A 311 -21.37 23.81 7.82
C GLU A 311 -20.13 23.71 8.72
N ALA A 312 -18.93 23.63 8.13
CA ALA A 312 -17.71 23.38 8.88
C ALA A 312 -16.42 23.87 8.17
N VAL A 313 -15.40 24.07 9.00
CA VAL A 313 -13.99 24.15 8.57
C VAL A 313 -13.34 22.79 8.87
N VAL A 314 -12.90 22.09 7.84
CA VAL A 314 -12.11 20.86 7.99
C VAL A 314 -10.63 21.23 7.97
N ILE A 315 -9.95 20.98 9.08
CA ILE A 315 -8.52 21.23 9.26
C ILE A 315 -7.78 19.92 8.93
N VAL A 316 -6.93 19.96 7.91
CA VAL A 316 -6.28 18.77 7.35
C VAL A 316 -4.78 18.84 7.61
N GLU A 317 -4.27 17.83 8.30
CA GLU A 317 -2.85 17.64 8.56
C GLU A 317 -2.34 16.41 7.81
N ALA A 318 -1.40 16.59 6.90
CA ALA A 318 -0.79 15.55 6.11
C ALA A 318 0.53 15.04 6.72
N LYS A 319 0.67 13.73 6.81
CA LYS A 319 1.85 13.05 7.32
C LYS A 319 2.34 12.00 6.33
N SER A 320 3.62 12.04 6.00
CA SER A 320 4.32 10.94 5.35
C SER A 320 4.53 9.72 6.27
N ALA A 321 3.88 9.72 7.44
CA ALA A 321 3.93 8.64 8.38
C ALA A 321 3.33 7.36 7.77
N ARG A 322 3.98 6.25 8.12
CA ARG A 322 3.62 4.88 7.75
C ARG A 322 3.80 4.02 8.98
N MET A 323 3.01 2.96 9.11
CA MET A 323 3.28 1.97 10.15
C MET A 323 4.58 1.23 9.83
N SER A 324 5.48 1.14 10.81
CA SER A 324 6.65 0.28 10.69
C SER A 324 6.20 -1.18 10.50
N LEU A 325 7.02 -2.01 9.87
CA LEU A 325 6.71 -3.44 9.69
C LEU A 325 6.42 -4.12 11.04
N ALA A 326 7.12 -3.74 12.09
CA ALA A 326 6.91 -4.26 13.44
C ALA A 326 5.56 -3.81 14.04
N ALA A 327 5.19 -2.54 13.85
CA ALA A 327 3.89 -2.03 14.28
C ALA A 327 2.73 -2.64 13.48
N LYS A 328 2.92 -2.97 12.19
CA LYS A 328 1.93 -3.71 11.38
C LYS A 328 1.68 -5.12 11.93
N GLY A 329 2.71 -5.77 12.46
CA GLY A 329 2.60 -7.02 13.23
C GLY A 329 2.14 -6.82 14.69
N ALA A 330 1.70 -5.60 15.03
CA ALA A 330 1.17 -5.20 16.32
C ALA A 330 2.07 -5.53 17.52
N ASP A 331 3.38 -5.31 17.35
CA ASP A 331 4.33 -5.45 18.43
C ASP A 331 4.18 -4.35 19.50
N SER A 332 5.00 -4.44 20.55
CA SER A 332 5.02 -3.46 21.64
C SER A 332 5.33 -2.02 21.21
N SER A 333 5.85 -1.80 19.99
CA SER A 333 6.16 -0.46 19.48
C SER A 333 4.92 0.28 18.97
N LEU A 334 3.80 -0.42 18.71
CA LEU A 334 2.61 0.13 18.07
C LEU A 334 2.08 1.42 18.76
N PRO A 335 1.84 1.47 20.09
CA PRO A 335 1.29 2.68 20.71
C PRO A 335 2.21 3.89 20.57
N GLY A 336 3.52 3.69 20.78
CA GLY A 336 4.51 4.76 20.63
C GLY A 336 4.66 5.21 19.17
N HIS A 337 4.50 4.29 18.22
CA HIS A 337 4.50 4.59 16.79
C HIS A 337 3.29 5.43 16.38
N VAL A 338 2.10 5.05 16.83
CA VAL A 338 0.86 5.80 16.57
C VAL A 338 0.89 7.17 17.22
N ALA A 339 1.32 7.29 18.47
CA ALA A 339 1.43 8.59 19.15
C ALA A 339 2.33 9.58 18.38
N ARG A 340 3.46 9.12 17.83
CA ARG A 340 4.35 9.95 17.01
C ARG A 340 3.78 10.28 15.62
N SER A 341 3.05 9.33 15.02
CA SER A 341 2.58 9.43 13.64
C SER A 341 1.28 10.20 13.50
N ILE A 342 0.34 9.99 14.42
CA ILE A 342 -1.02 10.53 14.41
C ILE A 342 -1.21 11.57 15.52
N GLY A 343 -0.68 11.32 16.73
CA GLY A 343 -0.87 12.19 17.89
C GLY A 343 -0.40 13.63 17.64
N ARG A 344 0.79 13.80 17.07
CA ARG A 344 1.30 15.13 16.68
C ARG A 344 0.40 15.85 15.68
N GLY A 345 -0.27 15.11 14.79
CA GLY A 345 -1.20 15.73 13.85
C GLY A 345 -2.47 16.22 14.54
N ARG A 346 -2.97 15.48 15.53
CA ARG A 346 -4.09 15.93 16.39
C ARG A 346 -3.71 17.19 17.17
N GLU A 347 -2.52 17.24 17.75
CA GLU A 347 -1.99 18.42 18.48
C GLU A 347 -1.89 19.66 17.57
N GLN A 348 -1.44 19.47 16.32
CA GLN A 348 -1.34 20.54 15.32
C GLN A 348 -2.72 21.07 14.91
N ILE A 349 -3.69 20.17 14.74
CA ILE A 349 -5.09 20.53 14.46
C ILE A 349 -5.69 21.34 15.61
N ASP A 350 -5.51 20.89 16.86
CA ASP A 350 -6.01 21.59 18.05
C ASP A 350 -5.41 22.99 18.17
N THR A 351 -4.09 23.10 17.98
CA THR A 351 -3.38 24.38 17.99
C THR A 351 -3.90 25.32 16.91
N THR A 352 -4.08 24.81 15.70
CA THR A 352 -4.60 25.58 14.55
C THR A 352 -6.04 26.04 14.80
N ALA A 353 -6.91 25.16 15.28
CA ALA A 353 -8.29 25.48 15.59
C ALA A 353 -8.41 26.59 16.65
N ARG A 354 -7.57 26.53 17.69
CA ARG A 354 -7.47 27.58 18.71
C ARG A 354 -7.10 28.93 18.10
N LEU A 355 -6.07 28.98 17.24
CA LEU A 355 -5.66 30.22 16.56
C LEU A 355 -6.76 30.84 15.70
N ILE A 356 -7.55 30.00 15.01
CA ILE A 356 -8.70 30.47 14.22
C ILE A 356 -9.81 31.01 15.15
N ARG A 357 -10.16 30.29 16.23
CA ARG A 357 -11.18 30.73 17.21
C ARG A 357 -10.80 32.04 17.90
N GLU A 358 -9.52 32.21 18.22
CA GLU A 358 -8.96 33.44 18.79
C GLU A 358 -8.84 34.58 17.77
N LYS A 359 -9.22 34.35 16.51
CA LYS A 359 -9.16 35.32 15.41
C LYS A 359 -7.76 35.88 15.20
N HIS A 360 -6.75 35.02 15.31
CA HIS A 360 -5.38 35.41 15.06
C HIS A 360 -5.26 36.03 13.65
N PRO A 361 -4.60 37.20 13.47
CA PRO A 361 -4.64 37.95 12.20
C PRO A 361 -4.22 37.16 10.96
N ALA A 362 -3.27 36.23 11.09
CA ALA A 362 -2.82 35.39 9.98
C ALA A 362 -3.92 34.46 9.44
N PHE A 363 -4.92 34.13 10.27
CA PHE A 363 -6.03 33.23 9.94
C PHE A 363 -7.30 33.97 9.53
N SER A 364 -7.23 35.27 9.20
CA SER A 364 -8.41 36.11 8.91
C SER A 364 -9.23 35.64 7.70
N ARG A 365 -8.67 34.80 6.83
CA ARG A 365 -9.37 34.19 5.69
C ARG A 365 -10.18 32.95 6.06
N ILE A 366 -9.98 32.40 7.26
CA ILE A 366 -10.65 31.19 7.72
C ILE A 366 -11.80 31.59 8.66
N PRO A 367 -13.05 31.16 8.37
CA PRO A 367 -14.18 31.45 9.24
C PRO A 367 -13.98 30.89 10.65
N SER A 368 -14.21 31.74 11.67
CA SER A 368 -14.07 31.36 13.09
C SER A 368 -15.40 30.96 13.75
N ASP A 369 -16.50 31.04 13.01
CA ASP A 369 -17.88 30.89 13.49
C ASP A 369 -18.52 29.54 13.13
N ARG A 370 -17.82 28.70 12.37
CA ARG A 370 -18.27 27.37 11.92
C ARG A 370 -17.76 26.26 12.84
N ARG A 371 -18.38 25.08 12.76
CA ARG A 371 -17.85 23.85 13.41
C ARG A 371 -16.45 23.58 12.86
N MET A 372 -15.51 23.22 13.73
CA MET A 372 -14.17 22.81 13.32
C MET A 372 -14.02 21.31 13.55
N VAL A 373 -13.55 20.59 12.55
CA VAL A 373 -13.24 19.16 12.60
C VAL A 373 -11.88 18.89 11.98
N GLY A 374 -11.24 17.80 12.40
CA GLY A 374 -9.87 17.46 12.00
C GLY A 374 -9.78 16.24 11.10
N LEU A 375 -8.81 16.25 10.19
CA LEU A 375 -8.36 15.07 9.46
C LEU A 375 -6.83 14.95 9.57
N VAL A 376 -6.34 13.84 10.11
CA VAL A 376 -4.93 13.46 9.96
C VAL A 376 -4.82 12.52 8.76
N VAL A 377 -4.23 12.99 7.68
CA VAL A 377 -4.02 12.23 6.45
C VAL A 377 -2.65 11.57 6.49
N THR A 378 -2.61 10.25 6.34
CA THR A 378 -1.39 9.45 6.36
C THR A 378 -1.07 8.87 4.98
N SER A 379 0.21 8.60 4.71
CA SER A 379 0.64 8.07 3.41
C SER A 379 0.16 6.63 3.11
N GLU A 380 -0.21 5.88 4.14
CA GLU A 380 -0.79 4.53 4.04
C GLU A 380 -1.97 4.39 5.01
N PRO A 381 -2.91 3.46 4.77
CA PRO A 381 -3.97 3.17 5.73
C PRO A 381 -3.43 2.75 7.10
N PHE A 382 -3.90 3.42 8.15
CA PHE A 382 -3.87 2.90 9.52
C PHE A 382 -5.26 2.34 9.82
N TYR A 383 -5.50 1.09 9.41
CA TYR A 383 -6.85 0.50 9.35
C TYR A 383 -7.68 0.58 10.64
N MET A 384 -7.02 0.62 11.80
CA MET A 384 -7.68 0.66 13.11
C MET A 384 -7.54 2.03 13.80
N ALA A 385 -7.03 3.06 13.13
CA ALA A 385 -6.75 4.36 13.77
C ALA A 385 -7.98 5.09 14.31
N ASN A 386 -9.15 4.81 13.75
CA ASN A 386 -10.41 5.41 14.18
C ASN A 386 -11.18 4.54 15.18
N SER A 387 -10.75 3.31 15.44
CA SER A 387 -11.57 2.30 16.14
C SER A 387 -11.75 2.51 17.65
N GLY A 388 -11.27 3.62 18.21
CA GLY A 388 -11.27 3.90 19.65
C GLY A 388 -10.38 2.97 20.50
N LEU A 389 -9.57 2.09 19.88
CA LEU A 389 -8.69 1.19 20.61
C LEU A 389 -7.57 1.98 21.31
N PRO A 390 -7.24 1.70 22.58
CA PRO A 390 -6.25 2.49 23.33
C PRO A 390 -4.88 2.60 22.65
N ALA A 391 -4.46 1.56 21.91
CA ALA A 391 -3.20 1.54 21.16
C ALA A 391 -3.13 2.62 20.05
N TYR A 392 -4.27 3.18 19.65
CA TYR A 392 -4.37 4.23 18.63
C TYR A 392 -4.59 5.64 19.19
N GLY A 393 -4.57 5.76 20.52
CA GLY A 393 -4.64 7.05 21.22
C GLY A 393 -6.02 7.71 21.19
N ALA A 394 -6.22 8.69 22.07
CA ALA A 394 -7.46 9.46 22.15
C ALA A 394 -7.47 10.63 21.16
N HIS A 395 -8.67 11.13 20.87
CA HIS A 395 -8.85 12.39 20.15
C HIS A 395 -8.34 13.58 21.00
N GLY A 396 -8.02 14.67 20.31
CA GLY A 396 -7.73 15.96 20.94
C GLY A 396 -8.98 16.75 21.30
N GLU A 397 -8.85 18.06 21.44
CA GLU A 397 -9.99 18.98 21.64
C GLU A 397 -10.91 19.01 20.41
N ILE A 398 -10.33 18.89 19.22
CA ILE A 398 -11.04 18.80 17.96
C ILE A 398 -11.29 17.35 17.61
N GLN A 399 -12.56 17.03 17.34
CA GLN A 399 -12.93 15.72 16.80
C GLN A 399 -12.18 15.49 15.49
N THR A 400 -11.33 14.47 15.48
CA THR A 400 -10.36 14.24 14.41
C THR A 400 -10.42 12.79 13.95
N LEU A 401 -10.69 12.57 12.67
CA LEU A 401 -10.56 11.25 12.05
C LEU A 401 -9.19 11.10 11.38
N VAL A 402 -8.74 9.86 11.25
CA VAL A 402 -7.54 9.50 10.50
C VAL A 402 -7.97 9.01 9.12
N ALA A 403 -7.36 9.61 8.12
CA ALA A 403 -7.49 9.29 6.71
C ALA A 403 -6.15 8.78 6.17
N SER A 404 -6.19 8.06 5.07
CA SER A 404 -5.06 7.75 4.21
C SER A 404 -5.13 8.58 2.93
N LEU A 405 -4.07 8.55 2.12
CA LEU A 405 -4.10 9.14 0.77
C LEU A 405 -5.25 8.58 -0.08
N ARG A 406 -5.59 7.30 0.10
CA ARG A 406 -6.71 6.65 -0.59
C ARG A 406 -8.06 7.28 -0.23
N ASP A 407 -8.26 7.62 1.04
CA ASP A 407 -9.49 8.30 1.47
C ASP A 407 -9.60 9.69 0.83
N ILE A 408 -8.50 10.43 0.73
CA ILE A 408 -8.47 11.76 0.11
C ILE A 408 -8.64 11.68 -1.42
N GLU A 409 -8.14 10.63 -2.07
CA GLU A 409 -8.41 10.37 -3.49
C GLU A 409 -9.89 10.13 -3.74
N PHE A 410 -10.57 9.42 -2.84
CA PHE A 410 -12.01 9.27 -2.89
C PHE A 410 -12.73 10.61 -2.67
N PHE A 411 -12.23 11.48 -1.80
CA PHE A 411 -12.84 12.81 -1.59
C PHE A 411 -12.85 13.65 -2.87
N ALA A 412 -11.74 13.64 -3.64
CA ALA A 412 -11.65 14.35 -4.92
C ALA A 412 -12.70 13.88 -5.94
N ALA A 413 -13.15 12.62 -5.81
CA ALA A 413 -14.17 12.02 -6.64
C ALA A 413 -15.62 12.32 -6.19
N VAL A 414 -15.82 12.86 -4.98
CA VAL A 414 -17.15 13.16 -4.42
C VAL A 414 -17.53 14.63 -4.74
N PRO A 415 -18.81 14.96 -5.02
CA PRO A 415 -19.25 16.35 -5.14
C PRO A 415 -19.04 17.12 -3.82
N GLY A 416 -18.36 18.28 -3.86
CA GLY A 416 -17.97 19.00 -2.65
C GLY A 416 -19.13 19.40 -1.74
N GLN A 417 -20.28 19.76 -2.31
CA GLN A 417 -21.51 20.08 -1.57
C GLN A 417 -22.06 18.92 -0.72
N GLN A 418 -21.69 17.67 -1.04
CA GLN A 418 -22.14 16.49 -0.31
C GLN A 418 -21.04 15.93 0.60
N LEU A 419 -19.77 16.24 0.31
CA LEU A 419 -18.62 15.67 1.02
C LEU A 419 -18.60 16.06 2.50
N VAL A 420 -18.67 17.36 2.81
CA VAL A 420 -18.55 17.82 4.20
C VAL A 420 -19.75 17.40 5.04
N PRO A 421 -21.02 17.53 4.59
CA PRO A 421 -22.15 16.97 5.30
C PRO A 421 -22.01 15.46 5.58
N ALA A 422 -21.59 14.67 4.58
CA ALA A 422 -21.40 13.23 4.78
C ALA A 422 -20.27 12.92 5.77
N LEU A 423 -19.17 13.69 5.76
CA LEU A 423 -18.10 13.56 6.73
C LEU A 423 -18.58 13.86 8.15
N LEU A 424 -19.38 14.91 8.34
CA LEU A 424 -19.94 15.27 9.65
C LEU A 424 -20.89 14.18 10.16
N ASP A 425 -21.74 13.62 9.30
CA ASP A 425 -22.61 12.50 9.68
C ASP A 425 -21.79 11.27 10.11
N VAL A 426 -20.70 10.94 9.40
CA VAL A 426 -19.81 9.84 9.79
C VAL A 426 -19.16 10.12 11.15
N MET A 427 -18.75 11.36 11.39
CA MET A 427 -18.17 11.77 12.67
C MET A 427 -19.19 11.71 13.82
N ASP A 428 -20.45 12.05 13.56
CA ASP A 428 -21.51 12.08 14.58
C ASP A 428 -22.11 10.68 14.86
N ASP A 429 -21.84 9.70 14.00
CA ASP A 429 -22.21 8.29 14.18
C ASP A 429 -21.09 7.50 14.89
N PRO A 430 -21.32 7.01 16.13
CA PRO A 430 -20.30 6.27 16.89
C PRO A 430 -19.82 4.97 16.24
N GLU A 431 -20.64 4.34 15.40
CA GLU A 431 -20.26 3.14 14.68
C GLU A 431 -19.46 3.52 13.44
N GLN A 432 -19.99 4.41 12.58
CA GLN A 432 -19.32 4.80 11.34
C GLN A 432 -17.97 5.51 11.58
N SER A 433 -17.88 6.32 12.64
CA SER A 433 -16.64 6.99 13.03
C SER A 433 -15.55 6.02 13.49
N ALA A 434 -15.87 4.75 13.80
CA ALA A 434 -14.90 3.75 14.22
C ALA A 434 -14.21 3.01 13.05
N TRP A 435 -14.73 3.15 11.82
CA TRP A 435 -14.21 2.48 10.63
C TRP A 435 -13.22 3.35 9.83
N SER A 436 -12.64 2.77 8.77
CA SER A 436 -11.93 3.56 7.77
C SER A 436 -12.89 4.51 7.05
N LEU A 437 -12.43 5.72 6.74
CA LEU A 437 -13.27 6.75 6.12
C LEU A 437 -13.88 6.29 4.79
N PHE A 438 -13.09 5.62 3.96
CA PHE A 438 -13.56 5.02 2.72
C PHE A 438 -14.73 4.07 2.96
N SER A 439 -14.62 3.15 3.92
CA SER A 439 -15.70 2.20 4.24
C SER A 439 -16.98 2.89 4.71
N SER A 440 -16.87 4.00 5.44
CA SER A 440 -18.03 4.73 5.96
C SER A 440 -18.68 5.64 4.91
N LEU A 441 -17.92 6.15 3.95
CA LEU A 441 -18.41 7.08 2.93
C LEU A 441 -18.81 6.40 1.62
N GLN A 442 -18.13 5.34 1.19
CA GLN A 442 -18.38 4.66 -0.08
C GLN A 442 -19.85 4.22 -0.27
N PRO A 443 -20.56 3.69 0.75
CA PRO A 443 -21.97 3.35 0.60
C PRO A 443 -22.88 4.54 0.26
N ARG A 444 -22.46 5.77 0.56
CA ARG A 444 -23.20 7.02 0.27
C ARG A 444 -22.95 7.53 -1.15
N PHE A 445 -21.85 7.09 -1.79
CA PHE A 445 -21.44 7.51 -3.13
C PHE A 445 -21.05 6.27 -3.96
N PRO A 446 -22.02 5.45 -4.39
CA PRO A 446 -21.74 4.19 -5.09
C PRO A 446 -21.12 4.39 -6.48
N GLU A 447 -21.27 5.58 -7.05
CA GLU A 447 -20.70 5.94 -8.37
C GLU A 447 -19.87 7.23 -8.22
N PRO A 448 -18.71 7.16 -7.54
CA PRO A 448 -17.84 8.32 -7.40
C PRO A 448 -17.30 8.73 -8.79
N ARG A 449 -17.05 10.03 -8.99
CA ARG A 449 -16.44 10.51 -10.24
C ARG A 449 -15.02 9.93 -10.38
N ARG A 450 -14.47 10.00 -11.59
CA ARG A 450 -13.05 9.66 -11.75
C ARG A 450 -12.17 10.72 -11.09
N ASN A 451 -11.11 10.26 -10.42
CA ASN A 451 -10.11 11.13 -9.81
C ASN A 451 -9.17 11.67 -10.90
N LYS A 452 -9.19 12.99 -11.15
CA LYS A 452 -8.42 13.59 -12.26
C LYS A 452 -6.92 13.53 -12.04
N VAL A 453 -6.46 13.56 -10.79
CA VAL A 453 -5.03 13.49 -10.45
C VAL A 453 -4.49 12.09 -10.76
N LEU A 454 -5.23 11.05 -10.36
CA LEU A 454 -4.86 9.66 -10.67
C LEU A 454 -4.98 9.37 -12.18
N ASP A 455 -6.03 9.87 -12.83
CA ASP A 455 -6.18 9.73 -14.29
C ASP A 455 -5.05 10.38 -15.07
N ALA A 456 -4.63 11.59 -14.67
CA ALA A 456 -3.49 12.27 -15.28
C ALA A 456 -2.20 11.46 -15.12
N ALA A 457 -1.93 10.97 -13.90
CA ALA A 457 -0.75 10.14 -13.64
C ALA A 457 -0.79 8.80 -14.39
N TRP A 458 -1.96 8.17 -14.51
CA TRP A 458 -2.11 6.95 -15.31
C TRP A 458 -1.92 7.20 -16.81
N SER A 459 -2.30 8.37 -17.31
CA SER A 459 -2.18 8.72 -18.73
C SER A 459 -0.72 8.82 -19.20
N GLU A 460 0.24 9.01 -18.28
CA GLU A 460 1.68 8.94 -18.56
C GLU A 460 2.07 7.53 -19.02
N PHE A 461 1.34 6.51 -18.58
CA PHE A 461 1.48 5.13 -19.01
C PHE A 461 0.55 4.76 -20.18
N SER A 462 0.02 5.74 -20.93
CA SER A 462 -0.89 5.48 -22.07
C SER A 462 -0.27 4.62 -23.19
N TRP A 463 1.05 4.45 -23.18
CA TRP A 463 1.75 3.48 -24.01
C TRP A 463 1.46 2.02 -23.59
N ILE A 464 1.02 1.76 -22.36
CA ILE A 464 0.34 0.52 -21.94
C ILE A 464 -1.07 0.54 -22.55
N GLY A 465 -1.13 0.43 -23.88
CA GLY A 465 -2.36 0.54 -24.67
C GLY A 465 -3.20 -0.73 -24.67
N ASP A 466 -4.34 -0.70 -25.36
CA ASP A 466 -5.29 -1.81 -25.49
C ASP A 466 -4.62 -3.12 -25.98
N LYS A 467 -3.58 -3.01 -26.82
CA LYS A 467 -2.81 -4.15 -27.32
C LYS A 467 -2.05 -4.93 -26.25
N PHE A 468 -1.62 -4.29 -25.15
CA PHE A 468 -0.95 -5.00 -24.05
C PHE A 468 -1.91 -5.98 -23.38
N TYR A 469 -3.11 -5.51 -23.05
CA TYR A 469 -4.18 -6.32 -22.48
C TYR A 469 -4.67 -7.42 -23.44
N GLU A 470 -4.81 -7.10 -24.73
CA GLU A 470 -5.12 -8.09 -25.77
C GLU A 470 -4.04 -9.18 -25.91
N MET A 471 -2.75 -8.81 -25.84
CA MET A 471 -1.62 -9.75 -26.00
C MET A 471 -1.42 -10.65 -24.78
N THR A 472 -1.61 -10.13 -23.57
CA THR A 472 -1.37 -10.89 -22.34
C THR A 472 -2.61 -11.65 -21.89
N GLY A 473 -3.76 -11.45 -22.55
CA GLY A 473 -5.06 -11.94 -22.09
C GLY A 473 -5.45 -11.37 -20.71
N ALA A 474 -4.74 -10.33 -20.25
CA ALA A 474 -5.08 -9.66 -19.02
C ALA A 474 -6.33 -8.84 -19.31
N GLU A 475 -7.40 -9.04 -18.53
CA GLU A 475 -8.51 -8.11 -18.57
C GLU A 475 -7.96 -6.71 -18.35
N ARG A 476 -8.36 -5.76 -19.20
CA ARG A 476 -8.19 -4.36 -18.88
C ARG A 476 -8.76 -4.23 -17.46
N PRO A 477 -8.07 -3.59 -16.51
CA PRO A 477 -8.76 -3.17 -15.31
C PRO A 477 -9.90 -2.31 -15.83
N GLU A 478 -11.12 -2.86 -15.81
CA GLU A 478 -12.28 -2.02 -15.79
C GLU A 478 -11.97 -1.09 -14.63
N VAL A 479 -11.80 0.18 -14.94
CA VAL A 479 -11.87 1.24 -13.93
C VAL A 479 -13.33 1.21 -13.49
N THR A 480 -13.67 0.15 -12.77
CA THR A 480 -14.97 -0.06 -12.21
C THR A 480 -15.08 1.04 -11.18
N SER A 481 -16.05 1.91 -11.37
CA SER A 481 -16.73 2.54 -10.26
C SER A 481 -17.10 1.42 -9.29
N ARG A 482 -16.29 1.21 -8.27
CA ARG A 482 -16.58 0.32 -7.15
C ARG A 482 -16.52 1.14 -5.88
#